data_AF-A0A7V2NM07-F1
#
_entry.id   AF-A0A7V2NM07-F1
#
_cell.length_a   1.000
_cell.length_b   1.000
_cell.length_c   1.000
_cell.angle_alpha   90.00
_cell.angle_beta   90.00
_cell.angle_gamma   90.00
#
_symmetry.space_group_name_H-M   'P 1'
#
loop_
_entity.id
_entity.type
_entity.pdbx_description
1 polymer ?
#
loop_
_entity_poly.entity_id
_entity_poly.type
_entity_poly.pdbx_seq_one_letter_code
_entity_poly.pdbx_strand_id
1 'polypeptide(L)'
;MKGKGIISRFAVSSVTVMFLWLLGMVQAQAVTVAPLPLELANGSKPNVILTFDDSGSMRRAYIPDDMNCSTAGNSDCGRDLKRGCSGSFNPVAYNPAIDYMPPLNASGVPMGNSTFTSAWTNGFNRTAQPTVNLSADFRPAWIMNGTSGNSASTSIVTYTDCGTGDDSGMAAYYMKYDPAGTSCSPAATSNDACYTNTTVSTTSGASRFRLNLAGVGTCPDPAVLSNAACTSQDEGINFANWYSYYRTRMLLAKSAAGTAFAKLDDDSIRIAYQRLNTCNGGLGVADAGACDGNYLKLFSSTARTNFFTWLYNSGANDSTPLRDATRRAGDHIGQTGLYSPFSQSPGNSAN
;
A
#
# COMPACT_ATOMS: atom_id res chain seq x y z
N MET A 1 67.45 -96.98 9.43
CA MET A 1 67.85 -96.89 10.85
C MET A 1 67.08 -95.74 11.47
N LYS A 2 65.89 -96.01 12.02
CA LYS A 2 65.54 -96.04 13.47
C LYS A 2 65.71 -94.69 14.22
N GLY A 3 64.57 -94.15 14.65
CA GLY A 3 64.40 -93.10 15.68
C GLY A 3 63.07 -92.36 15.48
N LYS A 4 61.89 -92.94 15.78
CA LYS A 4 61.14 -92.92 17.06
C LYS A 4 60.90 -91.52 17.68
N GLY A 5 59.62 -91.18 17.89
CA GLY A 5 59.12 -90.22 18.90
C GLY A 5 58.11 -89.20 18.32
N ILE A 6 56.79 -89.42 18.28
CA ILE A 6 55.76 -89.41 19.36
C ILE A 6 55.15 -88.00 19.64
N ILE A 7 53.89 -87.86 19.17
CA ILE A 7 52.67 -87.41 19.88
C ILE A 7 52.54 -85.93 20.37
N SER A 8 51.56 -85.23 19.77
CA SER A 8 50.45 -84.40 20.34
C SER A 8 50.78 -83.23 21.31
N ARG A 9 49.97 -82.20 21.59
CA ARG A 9 48.61 -81.74 21.29
C ARG A 9 48.47 -80.37 22.02
N PHE A 10 47.52 -79.54 21.56
CA PHE A 10 46.75 -78.53 22.30
C PHE A 10 47.37 -77.19 22.81
N ALA A 11 46.56 -76.14 22.52
CA ALA A 11 46.17 -75.01 23.39
C ALA A 11 47.20 -73.90 23.70
N VAL A 12 46.88 -72.63 23.95
CA VAL A 12 45.79 -71.67 23.65
C VAL A 12 46.22 -70.37 24.38
N SER A 13 46.06 -69.22 23.73
CA SER A 13 45.77 -67.87 24.29
C SER A 13 46.80 -67.01 25.06
N SER A 14 46.77 -65.71 24.68
CA SER A 14 46.49 -64.52 25.52
C SER A 14 47.63 -63.55 25.92
N VAL A 15 47.41 -62.27 25.53
CA VAL A 15 47.50 -61.01 26.35
C VAL A 15 48.92 -60.39 26.51
N THR A 16 49.26 -59.09 26.32
CA THR A 16 48.52 -57.81 26.16
C THR A 16 49.51 -56.60 26.13
N VAL A 17 49.31 -55.66 25.18
CA VAL A 17 49.24 -54.16 25.30
C VAL A 17 50.49 -53.25 25.50
N MET A 18 50.36 -52.04 24.89
CA MET A 18 51.02 -50.72 25.16
C MET A 18 52.40 -50.48 24.52
N PHE A 19 52.76 -49.38 23.84
CA PHE A 19 52.29 -47.98 23.83
C PHE A 19 52.79 -47.33 22.50
N LEU A 20 51.90 -46.94 21.59
CA LEU A 20 52.24 -46.12 20.41
C LEU A 20 51.15 -45.07 20.21
N TRP A 21 51.32 -43.94 20.89
CA TRP A 21 50.45 -42.77 20.86
C TRP A 21 51.33 -41.52 20.84
N LEU A 22 50.85 -40.46 20.15
CA LEU A 22 51.40 -39.10 19.94
C LEU A 22 52.21 -38.96 18.63
N LEU A 23 51.85 -38.19 17.60
CA LEU A 23 50.87 -37.11 17.39
C LEU A 23 50.53 -37.01 15.89
N GLY A 24 49.27 -37.24 15.51
CA GLY A 24 48.68 -36.74 14.28
C GLY A 24 47.62 -35.72 14.65
N MET A 25 47.91 -34.43 14.52
CA MET A 25 46.91 -33.38 14.72
C MET A 25 46.06 -33.28 13.45
N VAL A 26 44.85 -33.84 13.50
CA VAL A 26 43.78 -33.48 12.57
C VAL A 26 43.08 -32.26 13.15
N GLN A 27 43.13 -31.12 12.47
CA GLN A 27 42.27 -30.00 12.82
C GLN A 27 40.83 -30.39 12.53
N ALA A 28 40.01 -30.51 13.58
CA ALA A 28 38.57 -30.57 13.43
C ALA A 28 38.07 -29.18 13.02
N GLN A 29 37.54 -29.05 11.81
CA GLN A 29 36.72 -27.89 11.46
C GLN A 29 35.49 -27.89 12.37
N ALA A 30 35.21 -26.75 12.99
CA ALA A 30 33.99 -26.56 13.76
C ALA A 30 32.78 -26.73 12.83
N VAL A 31 31.99 -27.78 13.05
CA VAL A 31 30.67 -27.91 12.43
C VAL A 31 29.76 -26.90 13.12
N THR A 32 29.50 -25.79 12.44
CA THR A 32 28.52 -24.80 12.89
C THR A 32 27.13 -25.38 12.68
N VAL A 33 26.54 -25.92 13.75
CA VAL A 33 25.13 -26.32 13.77
C VAL A 33 24.30 -25.04 13.81
N ALA A 34 23.36 -24.88 12.87
CA ALA A 34 22.49 -23.71 12.83
C ALA A 34 21.74 -23.55 14.16
N PRO A 35 21.68 -22.35 14.76
CA PRO A 35 21.03 -22.11 16.06
C PRO A 35 19.50 -22.13 15.99
N LEU A 36 18.93 -22.43 14.83
CA LEU A 36 17.49 -22.55 14.60
C LEU A 36 17.16 -24.03 14.36
N PRO A 37 16.13 -24.59 15.03
CA PRO A 37 15.63 -25.92 14.71
C PRO A 37 15.38 -26.05 13.20
N LEU A 38 15.70 -27.19 12.60
CA LEU A 38 15.50 -27.43 11.15
C LEU A 38 14.02 -27.23 10.73
N GLU A 39 13.10 -27.43 11.67
CA GLU A 39 11.67 -27.11 11.58
C GLU A 39 11.38 -25.61 11.34
N LEU A 40 12.18 -24.71 11.92
CA LEU A 40 12.11 -23.26 11.68
C LEU A 40 12.91 -22.82 10.44
N ALA A 41 13.87 -23.62 9.98
CA ALA A 41 14.65 -23.31 8.78
C ALA A 41 13.80 -23.37 7.49
N ASN A 42 12.63 -24.01 7.54
CA ASN A 42 11.73 -24.18 6.41
C ASN A 42 10.28 -23.73 6.70
N GLY A 43 10.12 -22.68 7.51
CA GLY A 43 8.81 -22.06 7.71
C GLY A 43 8.20 -21.63 6.37
N SER A 44 7.01 -22.15 6.05
CA SER A 44 6.32 -21.76 4.81
C SER A 44 6.08 -20.23 4.85
N LYS A 45 6.32 -19.54 3.73
CA LYS A 45 6.10 -18.11 3.66
C LYS A 45 4.64 -17.79 4.01
N PRO A 46 4.34 -16.75 4.80
CA PRO A 46 2.98 -16.38 5.14
C PRO A 46 2.12 -16.19 3.90
N ASN A 47 0.89 -16.72 3.94
CA ASN A 47 -0.10 -16.54 2.90
C ASN A 47 -0.95 -15.31 3.22
N VAL A 48 -1.04 -14.37 2.29
CA VAL A 48 -1.84 -13.15 2.39
C VAL A 48 -2.89 -13.16 1.29
N ILE A 49 -4.17 -12.98 1.66
CA ILE A 49 -5.24 -12.75 0.69
C ILE A 49 -5.72 -11.32 0.87
N LEU A 50 -5.54 -10.48 -0.16
CA LEU A 50 -6.06 -9.12 -0.15
C LEU A 50 -7.42 -9.06 -0.84
N THR A 51 -8.42 -8.54 -0.13
CA THR A 51 -9.69 -8.13 -0.74
C THR A 51 -9.73 -6.61 -0.79
N PHE A 52 -9.75 -6.04 -2.00
CA PHE A 52 -9.76 -4.60 -2.20
C PHE A 52 -11.17 -4.09 -2.50
N ASP A 53 -11.58 -3.03 -1.79
CA ASP A 53 -12.88 -2.40 -1.99
C ASP A 53 -12.86 -1.59 -3.29
N ASP A 54 -13.59 -2.08 -4.29
CA ASP A 54 -13.87 -1.38 -5.53
C ASP A 54 -15.34 -0.97 -5.63
N SER A 55 -16.01 -0.72 -4.50
CA SER A 55 -17.42 -0.27 -4.47
C SER A 55 -17.60 1.16 -4.98
N GLY A 56 -18.84 1.54 -5.31
CA GLY A 56 -19.19 2.87 -5.81
C GLY A 56 -18.92 3.96 -4.77
N SER A 57 -18.97 3.61 -3.48
CA SER A 57 -18.65 4.50 -2.37
C SER A 57 -17.20 4.99 -2.41
N MET A 58 -16.30 4.23 -3.04
CA MET A 58 -14.89 4.59 -3.13
C MET A 58 -14.62 5.82 -4.01
N ARG A 59 -15.64 6.27 -4.77
CA ARG A 59 -15.62 7.52 -5.56
C ARG A 59 -15.70 8.79 -4.71
N ARG A 60 -16.07 8.66 -3.44
CA ARG A 60 -16.34 9.78 -2.53
C ARG A 60 -15.02 10.44 -2.07
N ALA A 61 -15.05 11.76 -1.94
CA ALA A 61 -13.97 12.58 -1.38
C ALA A 61 -14.21 12.94 0.10
N TYR A 62 -15.05 12.15 0.78
CA TYR A 62 -15.41 12.36 2.18
C TYR A 62 -15.49 11.06 2.95
N ILE A 63 -15.21 11.12 4.25
CA ILE A 63 -15.49 10.10 5.29
C ILE A 63 -15.86 10.91 6.55
N PRO A 64 -16.88 10.54 7.37
CA PRO A 64 -17.74 9.35 7.32
C PRO A 64 -18.90 9.39 6.29
N ASP A 65 -19.64 8.28 6.16
CA ASP A 65 -20.71 8.11 5.14
C ASP A 65 -21.97 8.95 5.38
N ASP A 66 -22.26 9.26 6.65
CA ASP A 66 -23.35 10.12 7.09
C ASP A 66 -23.16 11.60 6.69
N MET A 67 -21.98 11.97 6.20
CA MET A 67 -21.73 13.29 5.62
C MET A 67 -22.52 13.56 4.31
N ASN A 68 -23.15 12.55 3.73
CA ASN A 68 -23.93 12.70 2.51
C ASN A 68 -25.41 12.40 2.76
N CYS A 69 -26.09 13.35 3.40
CA CYS A 69 -27.51 13.28 3.66
C CYS A 69 -28.31 13.93 2.51
N SER A 70 -29.29 13.21 1.94
CA SER A 70 -30.17 13.68 0.86
C SER A 70 -31.60 13.94 1.32
N THR A 71 -31.87 13.93 2.62
CA THR A 71 -33.22 14.13 3.15
C THR A 71 -33.52 15.62 3.33
N ALA A 72 -34.49 16.08 2.54
CA ALA A 72 -35.14 17.38 2.67
C ALA A 72 -35.42 17.71 4.14
N GLY A 73 -34.63 18.63 4.70
CA GLY A 73 -34.78 19.13 6.07
C GLY A 73 -33.53 19.09 6.95
N ASN A 74 -32.49 18.32 6.61
CA ASN A 74 -31.19 18.39 7.31
C ASN A 74 -30.15 19.06 6.40
N SER A 75 -29.88 20.34 6.66
CA SER A 75 -28.87 21.12 5.93
C SER A 75 -27.44 20.86 6.40
N ASP A 76 -27.24 19.99 7.39
CA ASP A 76 -25.97 19.88 8.13
C ASP A 76 -25.17 18.60 7.80
N CYS A 77 -25.15 18.15 6.53
CA CYS A 77 -24.38 16.95 6.16
C CYS A 77 -22.88 17.20 5.98
N GLY A 78 -22.42 18.44 5.84
CA GLY A 78 -21.01 18.74 5.60
C GLY A 78 -20.65 18.95 4.12
N ARG A 79 -21.46 18.47 3.16
CA ARG A 79 -21.17 18.58 1.71
C ARG A 79 -20.75 19.98 1.30
N ASP A 80 -21.56 21.00 1.56
CA ASP A 80 -21.30 22.39 1.14
C ASP A 80 -20.93 23.26 2.35
N LEU A 81 -20.28 22.65 3.35
CA LEU A 81 -19.92 23.31 4.61
C LEU A 81 -18.41 23.31 4.76
N LYS A 82 -17.85 24.35 5.37
CA LYS A 82 -16.40 24.52 5.55
C LYS A 82 -15.78 23.31 6.25
N ARG A 83 -16.46 22.78 7.27
CA ARG A 83 -16.00 21.60 8.00
C ARG A 83 -15.86 20.37 7.10
N GLY A 84 -16.74 20.17 6.12
CA GLY A 84 -16.67 19.01 5.24
C GLY A 84 -15.45 19.01 4.31
N CYS A 85 -14.85 20.16 4.11
CA CYS A 85 -13.61 20.34 3.34
C CYS A 85 -12.36 20.49 4.23
N SER A 86 -12.49 20.22 5.53
CA SER A 86 -11.37 20.27 6.48
C SER A 86 -10.91 18.88 6.87
N GLY A 87 -9.59 18.66 6.85
CA GLY A 87 -8.98 17.41 7.31
C GLY A 87 -9.28 17.03 8.77
N SER A 88 -9.76 17.95 9.60
CA SER A 88 -10.13 17.68 11.00
C SER A 88 -11.54 17.12 11.18
N PHE A 89 -12.40 17.21 10.16
CA PHE A 89 -13.78 16.68 10.20
C PHE A 89 -14.01 15.65 9.09
N ASN A 90 -13.42 15.87 7.90
CA ASN A 90 -13.34 14.91 6.82
C ASN A 90 -11.89 14.43 6.65
N PRO A 91 -11.51 13.23 7.11
CA PRO A 91 -10.13 12.73 7.02
C PRO A 91 -9.59 12.54 5.59
N VAL A 92 -10.44 12.55 4.57
CA VAL A 92 -10.03 12.49 3.15
C VAL A 92 -9.65 13.88 2.62
N ALA A 93 -10.22 14.94 3.20
CA ALA A 93 -9.90 16.31 2.82
C ALA A 93 -8.43 16.63 3.13
N TYR A 94 -7.91 17.67 2.47
CA TYR A 94 -6.54 18.09 2.68
C TYR A 94 -6.28 18.45 4.15
N ASN A 95 -5.18 17.92 4.69
CA ASN A 95 -4.69 18.27 6.01
C ASN A 95 -3.24 18.77 5.91
N PRO A 96 -2.98 20.06 6.20
CA PRO A 96 -1.62 20.61 6.11
C PRO A 96 -0.66 19.99 7.13
N ALA A 97 -1.14 19.30 8.17
CA ALA A 97 -0.27 18.58 9.10
C ALA A 97 0.29 17.26 8.52
N ILE A 98 -0.27 16.77 7.41
CA ILE A 98 0.15 15.52 6.78
C ILE A 98 1.12 15.82 5.63
N ASP A 99 2.17 15.01 5.55
CA ASP A 99 3.05 14.99 4.39
C ASP A 99 2.55 13.97 3.34
N TYR A 100 1.96 14.46 2.26
CA TYR A 100 1.46 13.65 1.16
C TYR A 100 2.60 13.33 0.19
N MET A 101 3.33 12.25 0.48
CA MET A 101 4.36 11.70 -0.40
C MET A 101 3.73 11.00 -1.61
N PRO A 102 4.38 10.99 -2.79
CA PRO A 102 3.94 10.12 -3.88
C PRO A 102 4.00 8.64 -3.47
N PRO A 103 2.99 7.82 -3.83
CA PRO A 103 3.02 6.37 -3.61
C PRO A 103 4.22 5.71 -4.30
N LEU A 104 4.57 4.50 -3.87
CA LEU A 104 5.70 3.73 -4.42
C LEU A 104 5.24 2.79 -5.53
N ASN A 105 6.05 2.60 -6.57
CA ASN A 105 5.80 1.57 -7.58
C ASN A 105 6.21 0.18 -7.09
N ALA A 106 6.08 -0.84 -7.94
CA ALA A 106 6.46 -2.21 -7.62
C ALA A 106 7.93 -2.33 -7.16
N SER A 107 8.83 -1.52 -7.69
CA SER A 107 10.25 -1.50 -7.32
C SER A 107 10.56 -0.68 -6.06
N GLY A 108 9.54 -0.19 -5.34
CA GLY A 108 9.74 0.66 -4.17
C GLY A 108 10.16 2.09 -4.49
N VAL A 109 10.14 2.50 -5.77
CA VAL A 109 10.52 3.84 -6.20
C VAL A 109 9.29 4.76 -6.15
N PRO A 110 9.39 5.98 -5.58
CA PRO A 110 8.29 6.94 -5.61
C PRO A 110 7.81 7.21 -7.03
N MET A 111 6.49 7.22 -7.24
CA MET A 111 5.91 7.44 -8.56
C MET A 111 6.21 8.86 -9.07
N GLY A 112 6.52 9.81 -8.20
CA GLY A 112 6.92 11.18 -8.53
C GLY A 112 5.90 12.23 -8.09
N ASN A 113 6.38 13.43 -7.77
CA ASN A 113 5.54 14.54 -7.33
C ASN A 113 4.67 15.09 -8.47
N SER A 114 3.45 15.49 -8.12
CA SER A 114 2.57 16.26 -8.98
C SER A 114 2.94 17.75 -8.93
N THR A 115 2.64 18.48 -9.99
CA THR A 115 2.97 19.92 -10.10
C THR A 115 1.75 20.78 -9.78
N PHE A 116 1.90 21.84 -8.99
CA PHE A 116 0.77 22.69 -8.59
C PHE A 116 0.01 23.32 -9.78
N THR A 117 0.71 23.76 -10.81
CA THR A 117 0.09 24.37 -12.01
C THR A 117 -0.36 23.37 -13.09
N SER A 118 -0.08 22.08 -12.90
CA SER A 118 -0.44 21.01 -13.84
C SER A 118 -0.62 19.70 -13.06
N ALA A 119 -1.52 19.73 -12.09
CA ALA A 119 -1.72 18.63 -11.17
C ALA A 119 -2.50 17.49 -11.85
N TRP A 120 -2.05 16.25 -11.67
CA TRP A 120 -2.79 15.11 -12.21
C TRP A 120 -4.15 14.97 -11.53
N THR A 121 -5.20 14.81 -12.33
CA THR A 121 -6.52 14.39 -11.84
C THR A 121 -6.52 12.92 -11.40
N ASN A 122 -5.54 12.11 -11.80
CA ASN A 122 -5.34 10.78 -11.23
C ASN A 122 -3.86 10.41 -11.34
N GLY A 123 -3.12 10.45 -10.24
CA GLY A 123 -1.69 10.19 -10.23
C GLY A 123 -1.30 8.74 -10.59
N PHE A 124 -2.25 7.81 -10.60
CA PHE A 124 -2.06 6.41 -11.00
C PHE A 124 -2.33 6.16 -12.50
N ASN A 125 -2.91 7.11 -13.21
CA ASN A 125 -3.15 7.03 -14.65
C ASN A 125 -2.78 8.39 -15.28
N ARG A 126 -1.56 8.51 -15.81
CA ARG A 126 -1.00 9.78 -16.29
C ARG A 126 -1.11 9.98 -17.79
N THR A 127 -1.16 8.90 -18.56
CA THR A 127 -1.10 8.93 -20.03
C THR A 127 -2.43 9.28 -20.69
N ALA A 128 -3.53 9.23 -19.93
CA ALA A 128 -4.88 9.41 -20.48
C ALA A 128 -5.66 10.58 -19.86
N GLN A 129 -5.05 11.42 -19.00
CA GLN A 129 -5.81 12.33 -18.13
C GLN A 129 -5.43 13.80 -18.24
N PRO A 130 -6.43 14.72 -18.21
CA PRO A 130 -6.17 16.14 -18.12
C PRO A 130 -5.50 16.48 -16.79
N THR A 131 -4.67 17.52 -16.82
CA THR A 131 -4.12 18.15 -15.62
C THR A 131 -4.94 19.38 -15.26
N VAL A 132 -4.88 19.80 -13.99
CA VAL A 132 -5.58 20.99 -13.48
C VAL A 132 -4.55 21.98 -12.96
N ASN A 133 -4.69 23.24 -13.33
CA ASN A 133 -3.91 24.31 -12.74
C ASN A 133 -4.51 24.70 -11.39
N LEU A 134 -3.96 24.18 -10.29
CA LEU A 134 -4.52 24.40 -8.95
C LEU A 134 -4.39 25.84 -8.47
N SER A 135 -3.61 26.70 -9.15
CA SER A 135 -3.54 28.12 -8.80
C SER A 135 -4.75 28.93 -9.30
N ALA A 136 -5.58 28.36 -10.18
CA ALA A 136 -6.68 29.09 -10.83
C ALA A 136 -7.95 28.25 -11.04
N ASP A 137 -7.81 26.94 -11.23
CA ASP A 137 -8.90 26.05 -11.66
C ASP A 137 -9.22 24.98 -10.60
N PHE A 138 -8.77 25.16 -9.35
CA PHE A 138 -9.11 24.23 -8.27
C PHE A 138 -10.61 24.32 -7.96
N ARG A 139 -11.21 23.15 -7.84
CA ARG A 139 -12.60 22.96 -7.42
C ARG A 139 -12.63 21.80 -6.42
N PRO A 140 -13.09 22.00 -5.19
CA PRO A 140 -13.14 20.91 -4.22
C PRO A 140 -14.19 19.88 -4.66
N ALA A 141 -13.76 18.63 -4.69
CA ALA A 141 -14.59 17.53 -5.15
C ALA A 141 -15.36 16.90 -4.00
N TRP A 142 -16.58 16.46 -4.27
CA TRP A 142 -17.38 15.65 -3.33
C TRP A 142 -17.50 14.20 -3.79
N ILE A 143 -17.81 14.00 -5.08
CA ILE A 143 -17.92 12.68 -5.73
C ILE A 143 -17.27 12.75 -7.11
N MET A 144 -16.41 11.78 -7.42
CA MET A 144 -15.81 11.63 -8.75
C MET A 144 -16.51 10.58 -9.58
N ASN A 145 -16.47 10.72 -10.91
CA ASN A 145 -16.85 9.60 -11.76
C ASN A 145 -15.86 8.46 -11.51
N GLY A 146 -16.40 7.25 -11.44
CA GLY A 146 -15.60 6.04 -11.45
C GLY A 146 -16.19 5.13 -12.48
N THR A 147 -15.86 5.32 -13.74
CA THR A 147 -16.15 4.24 -14.69
C THR A 147 -15.14 3.13 -14.48
N SER A 148 -15.67 1.91 -14.43
CA SER A 148 -14.97 0.63 -14.32
C SER A 148 -13.68 0.55 -15.14
N GLY A 149 -12.67 -0.16 -14.61
CA GLY A 149 -11.48 -0.68 -15.31
C GLY A 149 -10.91 0.22 -16.42
N ASN A 150 -9.78 0.89 -16.16
CA ASN A 150 -9.10 1.78 -17.12
C ASN A 150 -9.93 2.95 -17.69
N SER A 151 -11.20 3.11 -17.31
CA SER A 151 -12.04 4.16 -17.90
C SER A 151 -11.71 5.53 -17.31
N ALA A 152 -11.23 6.37 -18.21
CA ALA A 152 -10.73 7.73 -18.04
C ALA A 152 -11.79 8.79 -17.68
N SER A 153 -12.84 8.45 -16.93
CA SER A 153 -13.83 9.47 -16.55
C SER A 153 -13.38 10.19 -15.29
N THR A 154 -12.61 11.26 -15.49
CA THR A 154 -12.10 12.20 -14.49
C THR A 154 -13.07 13.31 -14.13
N SER A 155 -14.25 13.33 -14.76
CA SER A 155 -15.23 14.37 -14.49
C SER A 155 -15.74 14.23 -13.06
N ILE A 156 -15.48 15.24 -12.25
CA ILE A 156 -16.12 15.38 -10.95
C ILE A 156 -17.62 15.39 -11.20
N VAL A 157 -18.31 14.40 -10.63
CA VAL A 157 -19.77 14.25 -10.73
C VAL A 157 -20.44 15.33 -9.90
N THR A 158 -19.79 15.68 -8.79
CA THR A 158 -20.36 16.53 -7.78
C THR A 158 -19.25 17.33 -7.11
N TYR A 159 -19.32 18.65 -7.28
CA TYR A 159 -18.50 19.61 -6.56
C TYR A 159 -19.15 19.96 -5.21
N THR A 160 -18.32 20.53 -4.36
CA THR A 160 -18.71 21.23 -3.13
C THR A 160 -18.13 22.62 -3.19
N ASP A 161 -18.86 23.60 -2.64
CA ASP A 161 -18.39 24.97 -2.48
C ASP A 161 -17.64 25.19 -1.15
N CYS A 162 -17.60 24.20 -0.26
CA CYS A 162 -16.97 24.33 1.07
C CYS A 162 -17.44 25.56 1.87
N GLY A 163 -18.70 25.98 1.71
CA GLY A 163 -19.29 27.15 2.37
C GLY A 163 -18.93 28.48 1.73
N THR A 164 -18.37 28.51 0.51
CA THR A 164 -18.13 29.75 -0.25
C THR A 164 -19.37 30.23 -1.02
N GLY A 165 -20.34 29.34 -1.28
CA GLY A 165 -21.46 29.61 -2.19
C GLY A 165 -21.07 29.63 -3.68
N ASP A 166 -19.83 29.27 -4.01
CA ASP A 166 -19.29 29.25 -5.38
C ASP A 166 -18.45 28.00 -5.61
N ASP A 167 -18.89 27.16 -6.56
CA ASP A 167 -18.21 25.93 -6.98
C ASP A 167 -17.39 26.12 -8.27
N SER A 168 -17.17 27.35 -8.72
CA SER A 168 -16.35 27.68 -9.89
C SER A 168 -14.87 27.42 -9.66
N GLY A 169 -14.08 27.42 -10.75
CA GLY A 169 -12.63 27.25 -10.68
C GLY A 169 -11.98 28.43 -9.96
N MET A 170 -11.18 28.14 -8.92
CA MET A 170 -10.50 29.17 -8.15
C MET A 170 -9.09 28.74 -7.71
N ALA A 171 -8.36 29.64 -7.05
CA ALA A 171 -7.07 29.30 -6.45
C ALA A 171 -7.26 28.26 -5.34
N ALA A 172 -6.38 27.25 -5.29
CA ALA A 172 -6.47 26.18 -4.31
C ALA A 172 -6.44 26.68 -2.86
N TYR A 173 -7.24 26.03 -2.04
CA TYR A 173 -7.39 26.36 -0.63
C TYR A 173 -7.76 25.11 0.18
N TYR A 174 -7.67 25.23 1.50
CA TYR A 174 -8.20 24.23 2.44
C TYR A 174 -8.87 24.91 3.64
N MET A 175 -9.76 24.17 4.31
CA MET A 175 -10.42 24.62 5.53
C MET A 175 -9.65 24.16 6.75
N LYS A 176 -9.36 25.08 7.67
CA LYS A 176 -8.64 24.81 8.91
C LYS A 176 -9.56 25.04 10.11
N TYR A 177 -9.64 24.05 10.99
CA TYR A 177 -10.30 24.21 12.27
C TYR A 177 -9.50 25.16 13.17
N ASP A 178 -10.16 26.22 13.64
CA ASP A 178 -9.63 27.24 14.52
C ASP A 178 -10.54 27.38 15.76
N PRO A 179 -10.27 26.60 16.83
CA PRO A 179 -11.07 26.65 18.06
C PRO A 179 -10.93 27.96 18.84
N ALA A 180 -9.90 28.77 18.53
CA ALA A 180 -9.66 30.05 19.18
C ALA A 180 -10.22 31.24 18.36
N GLY A 181 -10.76 30.98 17.18
CA GLY A 181 -11.34 32.00 16.31
C GLY A 181 -12.53 32.68 16.94
N THR A 182 -12.69 33.98 16.70
CA THR A 182 -13.78 34.79 17.29
C THR A 182 -15.17 34.35 16.85
N SER A 183 -15.30 33.76 15.65
CA SER A 183 -16.54 33.16 15.15
C SER A 183 -16.81 31.76 15.71
N CYS A 184 -15.84 31.14 16.38
CA CYS A 184 -15.92 29.77 16.89
C CYS A 184 -16.55 29.73 18.29
N SER A 185 -17.89 29.80 18.34
CA SER A 185 -18.62 29.67 19.60
C SER A 185 -19.93 28.89 19.40
N PRO A 186 -20.13 27.73 20.07
CA PRO A 186 -19.16 27.02 20.92
C PRO A 186 -18.02 26.41 20.09
N ALA A 187 -16.85 26.21 20.72
CA ALA A 187 -15.72 25.54 20.08
C ALA A 187 -16.00 24.04 19.90
N ALA A 188 -16.38 23.64 18.69
CA ALA A 188 -16.69 22.25 18.34
C ALA A 188 -16.35 21.98 16.87
N THR A 189 -15.87 20.77 16.56
CA THR A 189 -15.57 20.37 15.17
C THR A 189 -16.83 20.25 14.29
N SER A 190 -18.00 20.09 14.90
CA SER A 190 -19.30 20.16 14.22
C SER A 190 -19.74 21.59 13.91
N ASN A 191 -19.18 22.61 14.58
CA ASN A 191 -19.53 24.01 14.36
C ASN A 191 -18.81 24.57 13.13
N ASP A 192 -19.55 24.82 12.05
CA ASP A 192 -18.98 25.29 10.79
C ASP A 192 -18.30 26.67 10.88
N ALA A 193 -18.76 27.52 11.82
CA ALA A 193 -18.17 28.84 12.05
C ALA A 193 -16.74 28.78 12.63
N CYS A 194 -16.30 27.61 13.10
CA CYS A 194 -14.95 27.36 13.59
C CYS A 194 -13.92 27.08 12.49
N TYR A 195 -14.30 27.16 11.21
CA TYR A 195 -13.43 26.84 10.10
C TYR A 195 -13.07 28.08 9.29
N THR A 196 -11.78 28.24 9.03
CA THR A 196 -11.23 29.35 8.26
C THR A 196 -10.61 28.86 6.95
N ASN A 197 -10.77 29.66 5.90
CA ASN A 197 -10.18 29.40 4.60
C ASN A 197 -8.70 29.77 4.62
N THR A 198 -7.81 28.88 4.18
CA THR A 198 -6.40 29.17 3.92
C THR A 198 -6.07 28.90 2.45
N THR A 199 -5.65 29.93 1.73
CA THR A 199 -5.16 29.80 0.35
C THR A 199 -3.81 29.09 0.32
N VAL A 200 -3.67 28.13 -0.59
CA VAL A 200 -2.43 27.39 -0.83
C VAL A 200 -1.45 28.28 -1.57
N SER A 201 -0.26 28.43 -1.00
CA SER A 201 0.86 29.17 -1.57
C SER A 201 2.19 28.48 -1.27
N THR A 202 3.24 28.96 -1.92
CA THR A 202 4.62 28.50 -1.70
C THR A 202 5.15 28.74 -0.27
N THR A 203 4.43 29.50 0.55
CA THR A 203 4.81 29.86 1.93
C THR A 203 3.74 29.51 2.97
N SER A 204 2.58 28.99 2.55
CA SER A 204 1.48 28.62 3.44
C SER A 204 1.67 27.27 4.15
N GLY A 205 2.70 26.53 3.78
CA GLY A 205 2.92 25.15 4.22
C GLY A 205 3.82 25.01 5.43
N ALA A 206 3.71 23.87 6.10
CA ALA A 206 4.72 23.44 7.05
C ALA A 206 6.05 23.18 6.32
N SER A 207 7.18 23.33 7.01
CA SER A 207 8.48 22.93 6.46
C SER A 207 8.52 21.40 6.32
N ARG A 208 8.58 20.88 5.09
CA ARG A 208 8.59 19.43 4.82
C ARG A 208 9.80 19.02 3.99
N PHE A 209 10.27 17.79 4.20
CA PHE A 209 11.35 17.20 3.42
C PHE A 209 10.86 16.79 2.02
N ARG A 210 11.64 17.08 0.97
CA ARG A 210 11.29 16.81 -0.44
C ARG A 210 12.54 16.32 -1.16
N LEU A 211 12.62 15.00 -1.39
CA LEU A 211 13.71 14.39 -2.17
C LEU A 211 13.53 14.66 -3.67
N ASN A 212 14.59 15.10 -4.34
CA ASN A 212 14.68 15.29 -5.80
C ASN A 212 13.59 16.19 -6.41
N LEU A 213 13.28 17.31 -5.76
CA LEU A 213 12.38 18.31 -6.30
C LEU A 213 13.07 19.13 -7.41
N ALA A 214 12.49 19.15 -8.60
CA ALA A 214 12.98 19.98 -9.70
C ALA A 214 13.03 21.46 -9.27
N GLY A 215 14.20 22.09 -9.38
CA GLY A 215 14.43 23.48 -8.96
C GLY A 215 15.03 23.67 -7.57
N VAL A 216 15.21 22.61 -6.76
CA VAL A 216 15.76 22.71 -5.38
C VAL A 216 17.18 22.11 -5.26
N GLY A 217 17.82 21.83 -6.40
CA GLY A 217 19.16 21.25 -6.46
C GLY A 217 19.18 19.74 -6.17
N THR A 218 20.30 19.09 -6.46
CA THR A 218 20.50 17.66 -6.18
C THR A 218 20.60 17.46 -4.67
N CYS A 219 19.69 16.69 -4.07
CA CYS A 219 19.83 16.24 -2.68
C CYS A 219 20.89 15.11 -2.68
N PRO A 220 22.14 15.35 -2.26
CA PRO A 220 23.24 14.41 -2.55
C PRO A 220 23.20 13.16 -1.70
N ASP A 221 22.37 13.13 -0.65
CA ASP A 221 22.32 12.01 0.29
C ASP A 221 20.94 11.88 0.97
N PRO A 222 20.18 10.79 0.73
CA PRO A 222 18.95 10.48 1.48
C PRO A 222 19.18 10.17 2.96
N ALA A 223 20.42 9.96 3.42
CA ALA A 223 20.75 9.72 4.83
C ALA A 223 20.82 11.01 5.68
N VAL A 224 20.84 12.20 5.07
CA VAL A 224 20.88 13.48 5.78
C VAL A 224 19.48 14.12 5.81
N LEU A 225 18.64 13.62 6.72
CA LEU A 225 17.27 14.12 6.95
C LEU A 225 17.18 15.58 7.46
N SER A 226 18.31 16.24 7.69
CA SER A 226 18.41 17.60 8.23
C SER A 226 18.96 18.65 7.25
N ASN A 227 19.19 18.30 5.98
CA ASN A 227 19.68 19.28 5.01
C ASN A 227 18.57 20.25 4.61
N ALA A 228 18.72 21.54 4.94
CA ALA A 228 17.78 22.61 4.56
C ALA A 228 17.57 22.72 3.04
N ALA A 229 18.55 22.29 2.23
CA ALA A 229 18.42 22.21 0.77
C ALA A 229 17.42 21.14 0.29
N CYS A 230 16.98 20.24 1.17
CA CYS A 230 15.97 19.22 0.86
C CYS A 230 14.67 19.48 1.63
N THR A 231 14.47 20.68 2.20
CA THR A 231 13.22 21.09 2.87
C THR A 231 12.54 22.24 2.13
N SER A 232 11.22 22.18 1.98
CA SER A 232 10.42 23.22 1.33
C SER A 232 9.18 23.54 2.16
N GLN A 233 8.82 24.82 2.23
CA GLN A 233 7.53 25.30 2.74
C GLN A 233 6.47 25.41 1.63
N ASP A 234 6.81 24.98 0.41
CA ASP A 234 5.91 25.01 -0.73
C ASP A 234 4.76 24.02 -0.53
N GLU A 235 3.64 24.56 -0.04
CA GLU A 235 2.41 23.81 0.16
C GLU A 235 1.82 23.33 -1.16
N GLY A 236 2.12 24.02 -2.27
CA GLY A 236 1.61 23.68 -3.59
C GLY A 236 1.97 22.26 -4.01
N ILE A 237 3.17 21.79 -3.67
CA ILE A 237 3.60 20.41 -3.98
C ILE A 237 2.84 19.40 -3.11
N ASN A 238 2.72 19.69 -1.80
CA ASN A 238 2.01 18.81 -0.89
C ASN A 238 0.53 18.70 -1.27
N PHE A 239 -0.08 19.83 -1.61
CA PHE A 239 -1.46 19.93 -2.06
C PHE A 239 -1.67 19.24 -3.42
N ALA A 240 -0.76 19.42 -4.38
CA ALA A 240 -0.82 18.73 -5.67
C ALA A 240 -0.69 17.21 -5.51
N ASN A 241 0.15 16.73 -4.59
CA ASN A 241 0.25 15.30 -4.29
C ASN A 241 -1.03 14.76 -3.64
N TRP A 242 -1.58 15.44 -2.63
CA TRP A 242 -2.89 15.08 -2.06
C TRP A 242 -3.95 15.02 -3.15
N TYR A 243 -4.02 16.06 -3.98
CA TYR A 243 -4.95 16.13 -5.09
C TYR A 243 -4.78 14.92 -5.99
N SER A 244 -3.57 14.62 -6.46
CA SER A 244 -3.36 13.54 -7.43
C SER A 244 -3.50 12.12 -6.88
N TYR A 245 -3.20 11.90 -5.59
CA TYR A 245 -3.02 10.56 -5.02
C TYR A 245 -3.92 10.22 -3.83
N TYR A 246 -4.62 11.17 -3.23
CA TYR A 246 -5.28 10.95 -1.94
C TYR A 246 -6.71 11.50 -1.84
N ARG A 247 -7.12 12.40 -2.74
CA ARG A 247 -8.37 13.18 -2.60
C ARG A 247 -9.69 12.41 -2.69
N THR A 248 -9.67 11.10 -2.92
CA THR A 248 -10.86 10.24 -2.83
C THR A 248 -10.51 8.98 -2.06
N ARG A 249 -11.53 8.29 -1.53
CA ARG A 249 -11.33 7.01 -0.83
C ARG A 249 -10.55 5.99 -1.68
N MET A 250 -10.86 5.90 -2.97
CA MET A 250 -10.14 5.02 -3.91
C MET A 250 -8.66 5.39 -4.05
N LEU A 251 -8.36 6.68 -4.25
CA LEU A 251 -6.99 7.16 -4.39
C LEU A 251 -6.21 6.95 -3.08
N LEU A 252 -6.80 7.33 -1.95
CA LEU A 252 -6.26 7.12 -0.61
C LEU A 252 -5.96 5.64 -0.34
N ALA A 253 -6.91 4.73 -0.63
CA ALA A 253 -6.76 3.30 -0.41
C ALA A 253 -5.63 2.70 -1.28
N LYS A 254 -5.54 3.09 -2.56
CA LYS A 254 -4.43 2.69 -3.43
C LYS A 254 -3.08 3.17 -2.89
N SER A 255 -3.01 4.44 -2.49
CA SER A 255 -1.78 5.05 -1.97
C SER A 255 -1.31 4.37 -0.68
N ALA A 256 -2.23 4.10 0.24
CA ALA A 256 -1.94 3.44 1.50
C ALA A 256 -1.50 1.97 1.28
N ALA A 257 -2.26 1.20 0.50
CA ALA A 257 -1.93 -0.19 0.20
C ALA A 257 -0.61 -0.30 -0.56
N GLY A 258 -0.41 0.53 -1.59
CA GLY A 258 0.82 0.55 -2.38
C GLY A 258 2.05 0.86 -1.54
N THR A 259 1.94 1.83 -0.62
CA THR A 259 3.02 2.18 0.32
C THR A 259 3.33 1.03 1.28
N ALA A 260 2.32 0.31 1.76
CA ALA A 260 2.51 -0.81 2.67
C ALA A 260 3.18 -2.01 1.99
N PHE A 261 2.64 -2.44 0.84
CA PHE A 261 3.16 -3.60 0.10
C PHE A 261 4.52 -3.34 -0.54
N ALA A 262 4.85 -2.09 -0.88
CA ALA A 262 6.15 -1.75 -1.46
C ALA A 262 7.31 -1.96 -0.47
N LYS A 263 7.03 -1.90 0.84
CA LYS A 263 8.01 -2.11 1.91
C LYS A 263 8.26 -3.58 2.24
N LEU A 264 7.49 -4.50 1.66
CA LEU A 264 7.74 -5.92 1.82
C LEU A 264 8.92 -6.31 0.93
N ASP A 265 9.84 -7.10 1.48
CA ASP A 265 10.93 -7.69 0.72
C ASP A 265 10.37 -8.72 -0.28
N ASP A 266 11.09 -8.93 -1.37
CA ASP A 266 10.79 -10.02 -2.28
C ASP A 266 10.90 -11.37 -1.54
N ASP A 267 10.06 -12.32 -1.94
CA ASP A 267 9.96 -13.67 -1.35
C ASP A 267 9.55 -13.71 0.13
N SER A 268 9.13 -12.58 0.72
CA SER A 268 8.73 -12.50 2.13
C SER A 268 7.34 -13.11 2.41
N ILE A 269 6.43 -13.05 1.44
CA ILE A 269 5.05 -13.55 1.53
C ILE A 269 4.63 -14.29 0.26
N ARG A 270 3.55 -15.07 0.35
CA ARG A 270 2.73 -15.42 -0.81
C ARG A 270 1.47 -14.56 -0.81
N ILE A 271 1.05 -14.08 -1.96
CA ILE A 271 -0.13 -13.22 -2.10
C ILE A 271 -1.11 -13.78 -3.13
N ALA A 272 -2.39 -13.71 -2.79
CA ALA A 272 -3.52 -13.77 -3.71
C ALA A 272 -4.39 -12.53 -3.48
N TYR A 273 -5.15 -12.10 -4.49
CA TYR A 273 -5.93 -10.88 -4.36
C TYR A 273 -7.17 -10.88 -5.24
N GLN A 274 -8.18 -10.17 -4.77
CA GLN A 274 -9.46 -9.98 -5.46
C GLN A 274 -10.00 -8.59 -5.15
N ARG A 275 -10.91 -8.07 -5.98
CA ARG A 275 -11.76 -6.94 -5.58
C ARG A 275 -13.14 -7.44 -5.20
N LEU A 276 -13.99 -6.54 -4.70
CA LEU A 276 -15.37 -6.91 -4.37
C LEU A 276 -16.16 -7.28 -5.63
N ASN A 277 -16.13 -6.40 -6.65
CA ASN A 277 -16.99 -6.45 -7.84
C ASN A 277 -16.27 -6.88 -9.11
N THR A 278 -15.07 -6.35 -9.37
CA THR A 278 -14.29 -6.61 -10.60
C THR A 278 -13.05 -7.44 -10.29
N CYS A 279 -12.45 -8.11 -11.29
CA CYS A 279 -11.25 -8.95 -11.07
C CYS A 279 -11.38 -9.84 -9.83
N ASN A 280 -12.48 -10.57 -9.75
CA ASN A 280 -12.86 -11.43 -8.63
C ASN A 280 -13.17 -12.86 -9.10
N GLY A 281 -12.61 -13.24 -10.26
CA GLY A 281 -12.82 -14.52 -10.94
C GLY A 281 -12.18 -15.66 -10.19
N GLY A 282 -12.82 -16.10 -9.10
CA GLY A 282 -12.53 -17.32 -8.36
C GLY A 282 -11.12 -17.37 -7.78
N LEU A 283 -10.94 -16.93 -6.54
CA LEU A 283 -9.72 -17.25 -5.82
C LEU A 283 -9.52 -18.78 -5.83
N GLY A 284 -8.31 -19.24 -6.13
CA GLY A 284 -7.98 -20.65 -6.26
C GLY A 284 -7.97 -21.24 -7.67
N VAL A 285 -8.12 -20.42 -8.70
CA VAL A 285 -8.07 -20.87 -10.10
C VAL A 285 -6.85 -20.30 -10.81
N ALA A 286 -6.57 -20.79 -12.02
CA ALA A 286 -5.55 -20.21 -12.87
C ALA A 286 -5.83 -18.71 -13.10
N ASP A 287 -4.77 -17.93 -13.28
CA ASP A 287 -4.93 -16.54 -13.68
C ASP A 287 -5.57 -16.45 -15.08
N ALA A 288 -6.45 -15.47 -15.27
CA ALA A 288 -7.23 -15.31 -16.49
C ALA A 288 -7.19 -13.87 -17.01
N GLY A 289 -6.57 -13.68 -18.18
CA GLY A 289 -6.65 -12.44 -18.95
C GLY A 289 -6.13 -11.21 -18.20
N ALA A 290 -6.95 -10.16 -18.09
CA ALA A 290 -6.56 -8.86 -17.52
C ALA A 290 -6.63 -8.80 -15.98
N CYS A 291 -7.00 -9.90 -15.31
CA CYS A 291 -7.20 -9.98 -13.87
C CYS A 291 -6.40 -11.17 -13.30
N ASP A 292 -5.12 -10.93 -13.06
CA ASP A 292 -4.21 -11.88 -12.41
C ASP A 292 -4.38 -11.88 -10.88
N GLY A 293 -3.72 -12.82 -10.20
CA GLY A 293 -3.65 -12.89 -8.73
C GLY A 293 -4.67 -13.82 -8.08
N ASN A 294 -5.23 -14.74 -8.86
CA ASN A 294 -6.32 -15.60 -8.41
C ASN A 294 -5.85 -16.63 -7.38
N TYR A 295 -4.56 -16.91 -7.24
CA TYR A 295 -4.05 -17.85 -6.25
C TYR A 295 -2.74 -17.37 -5.63
N LEU A 296 -2.35 -18.01 -4.54
CA LEU A 296 -1.17 -17.63 -3.76
C LEU A 296 0.11 -17.81 -4.57
N LYS A 297 0.77 -16.69 -4.87
CA LYS A 297 2.08 -16.65 -5.55
C LYS A 297 3.11 -16.01 -4.64
N LEU A 298 4.35 -16.47 -4.72
CA LEU A 298 5.46 -15.80 -4.05
C LEU A 298 5.52 -14.34 -4.52
N PHE A 299 5.56 -13.41 -3.57
CA PHE A 299 5.52 -11.98 -3.86
C PHE A 299 6.91 -11.49 -4.29
N SER A 300 7.18 -11.67 -5.57
CA SER A 300 8.46 -11.33 -6.21
C SER A 300 8.23 -11.01 -7.68
N SER A 301 9.21 -10.35 -8.31
CA SER A 301 9.32 -10.23 -9.78
C SER A 301 8.00 -9.93 -10.52
N THR A 302 7.51 -10.85 -11.34
CA THR A 302 6.29 -10.71 -12.15
C THR A 302 5.04 -10.67 -11.27
N ALA A 303 4.93 -11.52 -10.24
CA ALA A 303 3.76 -11.53 -9.35
C ALA A 303 3.62 -10.20 -8.61
N ARG A 304 4.74 -9.62 -8.18
CA ARG A 304 4.81 -8.29 -7.58
C ARG A 304 4.39 -7.20 -8.57
N THR A 305 4.93 -7.23 -9.79
CA THR A 305 4.56 -6.27 -10.85
C THR A 305 3.08 -6.34 -11.20
N ASN A 306 2.52 -7.55 -11.29
CA ASN A 306 1.11 -7.77 -11.59
C ASN A 306 0.22 -7.29 -10.45
N PHE A 307 0.62 -7.50 -9.19
CA PHE A 307 -0.10 -6.97 -8.03
C PHE A 307 -0.20 -5.44 -8.05
N PHE A 308 0.91 -4.74 -8.25
CA PHE A 308 0.91 -3.27 -8.30
C PHE A 308 0.13 -2.72 -9.50
N THR A 309 0.23 -3.39 -10.64
CA THR A 309 -0.57 -3.07 -11.83
C THR A 309 -2.05 -3.25 -11.54
N TRP A 310 -2.45 -4.37 -10.95
CA TRP A 310 -3.82 -4.63 -10.53
C TRP A 310 -4.32 -3.60 -9.51
N LEU A 311 -3.53 -3.29 -8.48
CA LEU A 311 -3.90 -2.35 -7.42
C LEU A 311 -4.14 -0.96 -8.01
N TYR A 312 -3.18 -0.43 -8.77
CA TYR A 312 -3.24 0.93 -9.31
C TYR A 312 -4.25 1.08 -10.45
N ASN A 313 -4.59 -0.01 -11.14
CA ASN A 313 -5.69 -0.04 -12.12
C ASN A 313 -7.08 -0.31 -11.50
N SER A 314 -7.19 -0.46 -10.17
CA SER A 314 -8.48 -0.69 -9.52
C SER A 314 -9.40 0.53 -9.64
N GLY A 315 -10.57 0.35 -10.26
CA GLY A 315 -11.60 1.40 -10.33
C GLY A 315 -12.58 1.32 -9.17
N ALA A 316 -13.59 2.18 -9.18
CA ALA A 316 -14.79 2.02 -8.35
C ALA A 316 -15.96 1.52 -9.22
N ASN A 317 -16.79 0.63 -8.69
CA ASN A 317 -17.85 -0.14 -9.34
C ASN A 317 -19.03 -0.29 -8.35
N ASP A 318 -20.27 -0.25 -8.80
CA ASP A 318 -21.37 0.23 -7.96
C ASP A 318 -21.69 -0.61 -6.70
N SER A 319 -21.59 -1.95 -6.72
CA SER A 319 -22.03 -2.80 -5.60
C SER A 319 -20.98 -2.99 -4.48
N THR A 320 -21.36 -3.62 -3.36
CA THR A 320 -20.43 -3.93 -2.25
C THR A 320 -20.64 -5.36 -1.70
N PRO A 321 -20.38 -6.41 -2.50
CA PRO A 321 -20.60 -7.80 -2.10
C PRO A 321 -19.52 -8.31 -1.13
N LEU A 322 -19.33 -7.64 0.02
CA LEU A 322 -18.28 -7.96 1.00
C LEU A 322 -18.39 -9.38 1.54
N ARG A 323 -19.62 -9.84 1.80
CA ARG A 323 -19.86 -11.21 2.28
C ARG A 323 -19.42 -12.26 1.26
N ASP A 324 -19.74 -12.05 -0.01
CA ASP A 324 -19.37 -12.99 -1.08
C ASP A 324 -17.86 -12.97 -1.32
N ALA A 325 -17.22 -11.80 -1.26
CA ALA A 325 -15.76 -11.71 -1.33
C ALA A 325 -15.07 -12.44 -0.17
N THR A 326 -15.59 -12.28 1.05
CA THR A 326 -15.09 -13.00 2.23
C THR A 326 -15.26 -14.51 2.07
N ARG A 327 -16.41 -14.95 1.54
CA ARG A 327 -16.65 -16.36 1.23
C ARG A 327 -15.64 -16.91 0.23
N ARG A 328 -15.39 -16.20 -0.89
CA ARG A 328 -14.38 -16.61 -1.88
C ARG A 328 -12.98 -16.79 -1.27
N ALA A 329 -12.58 -15.89 -0.37
CA ALA A 329 -11.31 -16.03 0.34
C ALA A 329 -11.29 -17.26 1.25
N GLY A 330 -12.38 -17.50 1.99
CA GLY A 330 -12.53 -18.70 2.82
C GLY A 330 -12.48 -20.00 2.02
N ASP A 331 -13.19 -20.06 0.90
CA ASP A 331 -13.21 -21.22 0.00
C ASP A 331 -11.80 -21.52 -0.56
N HIS A 332 -11.03 -20.48 -0.94
CA HIS A 332 -9.65 -20.65 -1.39
C HIS A 332 -8.73 -21.19 -0.30
N ILE A 333 -8.87 -20.71 0.95
CA ILE A 333 -8.08 -21.20 2.10
C ILE A 333 -8.34 -22.70 2.37
N GLY A 334 -9.54 -23.18 2.08
CA GLY A 334 -9.91 -24.60 2.21
C GLY A 334 -9.53 -25.48 1.01
N GLN A 335 -8.97 -24.92 -0.06
CA GLN A 335 -8.83 -25.62 -1.33
C GLN A 335 -7.65 -26.60 -1.35
N THR A 336 -7.80 -27.70 -2.08
CA THR A 336 -6.75 -28.68 -2.37
C THR A 336 -6.42 -28.72 -3.88
N GLY A 337 -5.33 -29.41 -4.24
CA GLY A 337 -4.89 -29.54 -5.64
C GLY A 337 -3.86 -28.49 -6.06
N LEU A 338 -3.74 -28.26 -7.37
CA LEU A 338 -2.65 -27.50 -8.00
C LEU A 338 -2.46 -26.09 -7.41
N TYR A 339 -3.56 -25.38 -7.15
CA TYR A 339 -3.55 -24.00 -6.62
C TYR A 339 -3.76 -23.94 -5.11
N SER A 340 -3.59 -25.05 -4.40
CA SER A 340 -3.86 -25.12 -2.97
C SER A 340 -2.97 -24.15 -2.17
N PRO A 341 -3.54 -23.44 -1.17
CA PRO A 341 -2.77 -22.65 -0.20
C PRO A 341 -1.77 -23.48 0.64
N PHE A 342 -1.94 -24.80 0.67
CA PHE A 342 -1.06 -25.74 1.38
C PHE A 342 0.13 -26.20 0.52
N SER A 343 0.14 -25.90 -0.78
CA SER A 343 1.25 -26.24 -1.67
C SER A 343 2.48 -25.39 -1.38
N GLN A 344 3.68 -25.98 -1.45
CA GLN A 344 4.93 -25.24 -1.33
C GLN A 344 5.12 -24.24 -2.48
N SER A 345 4.67 -24.62 -3.67
CA SER A 345 4.62 -23.78 -4.86
C SER A 345 3.26 -23.95 -5.55
N PRO A 346 2.22 -23.21 -5.12
CA PRO A 346 0.91 -23.25 -5.76
C PRO A 346 1.03 -22.90 -7.25
N GLY A 347 0.28 -23.61 -8.10
CA GLY A 347 0.33 -23.48 -9.56
C GLY A 347 1.41 -24.30 -10.25
N ASN A 348 2.30 -24.98 -9.50
CA ASN A 348 3.31 -25.87 -10.06
C ASN A 348 2.90 -27.34 -9.89
N SER A 349 2.75 -28.06 -11.01
CA SER A 349 2.34 -29.47 -11.03
C SER A 349 3.46 -30.46 -10.70
N ALA A 350 4.68 -29.96 -10.46
CA ALA A 350 5.85 -30.78 -10.11
C ALA A 350 5.98 -31.08 -8.60
N ASN A 351 4.92 -30.81 -7.82
CA ASN A 351 4.84 -31.09 -6.38
C ASN A 351 3.85 -32.21 -6.09
#